data_AF-A0A9E4M9A7-F1
#
_entry.id   AF-A0A9E4M9A7-F1
#
_cell.length_a   1.000
_cell.length_b   1.000
_cell.length_c   1.000
_cell.angle_alpha   90.00
_cell.angle_beta   90.00
_cell.angle_gamma   90.00
#
_symmetry.space_group_name_H-M   'P 1'
#
loop_
_entity.id
_entity.type
_entity.pdbx_description
1 polymer ?
#
loop_
_entity_poly.entity_id
_entity_poly.type
_entity_poly.pdbx_seq_one_letter_code
_entity_poly.pdbx_strand_id
1 'polypeptide(L)'
;MAVHLISSIDVDDEAGYEEFHERSEALVSNHGGRYLVIGGETSVLRGDWSPQRLTLIQFDDADSVEAMFDSDEFARLRELAAGTVQGNLVRVDDDEVPAKQRSRTPSGTRRGPSAR
;
A
#
# COMPACT_ATOMS: atom_id res chain seq x y z
N MET A 1 9.69 10.45 -11.01
CA MET A 1 8.22 10.59 -10.98
C MET A 1 7.73 9.70 -9.86
N ALA A 2 6.61 10.06 -9.23
CA ALA A 2 6.06 9.22 -8.18
C ALA A 2 5.73 7.84 -8.74
N VAL A 3 5.83 6.84 -7.89
CA VAL A 3 5.56 5.44 -8.22
C VAL A 3 4.63 4.88 -7.18
N HIS A 4 3.75 3.99 -7.62
CA HIS A 4 2.79 3.37 -6.76
C HIS A 4 2.97 1.85 -6.78
N LEU A 5 2.92 1.23 -5.61
CA LEU A 5 2.78 -0.21 -5.50
C LEU A 5 1.33 -0.53 -5.15
N ILE A 6 0.73 -1.41 -5.93
CA ILE A 6 -0.59 -1.99 -5.67
C ILE A 6 -0.36 -3.43 -5.26
N SER A 7 -0.73 -3.78 -4.03
CA SER A 7 -0.67 -5.16 -3.56
C SER A 7 -2.05 -5.70 -3.28
N SER A 8 -2.32 -6.89 -3.80
CA SER A 8 -3.51 -7.69 -3.54
C SER A 8 -3.07 -9.01 -2.97
N ILE A 9 -3.42 -9.28 -1.71
CA ILE A 9 -3.04 -10.52 -1.04
C ILE A 9 -4.25 -11.24 -0.46
N ASP A 10 -4.13 -12.56 -0.45
CA ASP A 10 -4.92 -13.50 0.32
C ASP A 10 -4.06 -14.00 1.47
N VAL A 11 -4.67 -14.16 2.65
CA VAL A 11 -3.96 -14.59 3.86
C VAL A 11 -4.24 -16.06 4.11
N ASP A 12 -3.20 -16.88 4.01
CA ASP A 12 -3.27 -18.33 4.22
C ASP A 12 -3.05 -18.71 5.70
N ASP A 13 -2.23 -17.95 6.42
CA ASP A 13 -1.95 -18.11 7.85
C ASP A 13 -2.07 -16.79 8.60
N GLU A 14 -3.17 -16.65 9.36
CA GLU A 14 -3.43 -15.44 10.13
C GLU A 14 -2.46 -15.22 11.29
N ALA A 15 -1.86 -16.29 11.83
CA ALA A 15 -0.90 -16.15 12.92
C ALA A 15 0.43 -15.55 12.42
N GLY A 16 0.93 -16.01 11.28
CA GLY A 16 2.10 -15.41 10.63
C GLY A 16 1.83 -14.03 10.02
N TYR A 17 0.56 -13.72 9.72
CA TYR A 17 0.19 -12.49 9.02
C TYR A 17 0.50 -11.22 9.80
N GLU A 18 0.29 -11.23 11.12
CA GLU A 18 0.56 -10.06 11.97
C GLU A 18 2.03 -9.66 11.89
N GLU A 19 2.93 -10.64 12.03
CA GLU A 19 4.38 -10.42 11.92
C GLU A 19 4.79 -9.98 10.51
N PHE A 20 4.20 -10.60 9.47
CA PHE A 20 4.44 -10.21 8.08
C PHE A 20 4.00 -8.77 7.83
N HIS A 21 2.84 -8.37 8.34
CA HIS A 21 2.30 -7.03 8.19
C HIS A 21 3.20 -5.98 8.85
N GLU A 22 3.59 -6.18 10.11
CA GLU A 22 4.46 -5.25 10.83
C GLU A 22 5.83 -5.08 10.13
N ARG A 23 6.45 -6.19 9.71
CA ARG A 23 7.73 -6.15 9.00
C ARG A 23 7.60 -5.52 7.61
N SER A 24 6.49 -5.76 6.91
CA SER A 24 6.20 -5.10 5.63
C SER A 24 6.07 -3.59 5.79
N GLU A 25 5.34 -3.15 6.82
CA GLU A 25 5.14 -1.73 7.08
C GLU A 25 6.46 -1.03 7.41
N ALA A 26 7.29 -1.65 8.26
CA ALA A 26 8.62 -1.14 8.60
C ALA A 26 9.52 -1.06 7.37
N LEU A 27 9.57 -2.10 6.54
CA LEU A 27 10.35 -2.13 5.31
C LEU A 27 9.94 -0.97 4.38
N VAL A 28 8.65 -0.84 4.12
CA VAL A 28 8.12 0.23 3.25
C VAL A 28 8.50 1.60 3.77
N SER A 29 8.31 1.84 5.07
CA SER A 29 8.65 3.12 5.72
C SER A 29 10.15 3.44 5.63
N ASN A 30 11.02 2.45 5.88
CA ASN A 30 12.48 2.60 5.82
C ASN A 30 12.98 3.00 4.43
N HIS A 31 12.26 2.60 3.38
CA HIS A 31 12.56 2.94 1.99
C HIS A 31 11.77 4.16 1.47
N GLY A 32 11.17 4.96 2.35
CA GLY A 32 10.48 6.21 1.98
C GLY A 32 9.08 6.02 1.39
N GLY A 33 8.56 4.79 1.43
CA GLY A 33 7.21 4.46 1.00
C GLY A 33 6.15 4.94 1.99
N ARG A 34 4.99 5.30 1.46
CA ARG A 34 3.85 5.82 2.24
C ARG A 34 2.58 5.08 1.85
N TYR A 35 1.91 4.44 2.81
CA TYR A 35 0.61 3.83 2.57
C TYR A 35 -0.45 4.91 2.32
N LEU A 36 -1.14 4.80 1.19
CA LEU A 36 -2.32 5.59 0.85
C LEU A 36 -3.61 4.83 1.17
N VAL A 37 -3.58 3.50 1.06
CA VAL A 37 -4.68 2.59 1.39
C VAL A 37 -4.12 1.36 2.10
N ILE A 38 -4.78 0.94 3.18
CA ILE A 38 -4.46 -0.27 3.96
C ILE A 38 -5.74 -1.11 4.11
N GLY A 39 -5.92 -2.10 3.25
CA GLY A 39 -6.68 -3.34 3.50
C GLY A 39 -8.10 -3.25 4.07
N GLY A 40 -8.82 -2.14 3.87
CA GLY A 40 -10.16 -1.92 4.41
C GLY A 40 -11.29 -2.57 3.61
N GLU A 41 -12.54 -2.21 3.95
CA GLU A 41 -13.73 -2.66 3.21
C GLU A 41 -13.60 -2.36 1.71
N THR A 42 -13.64 -3.40 0.90
CA THR A 42 -13.39 -3.33 -0.54
C THR A 42 -14.64 -3.76 -1.30
N SER A 43 -15.07 -2.93 -2.26
CA SER A 43 -16.21 -3.20 -3.14
C SER A 43 -15.79 -3.11 -4.61
N VAL A 44 -16.07 -4.16 -5.37
CA VAL A 44 -15.74 -4.23 -6.80
C VAL A 44 -16.90 -3.65 -7.59
N LEU A 45 -16.67 -2.51 -8.26
CA LEU A 45 -17.71 -1.80 -9.00
C LEU A 45 -17.96 -2.37 -10.41
N ARG A 46 -16.96 -3.07 -10.98
CA ARG A 46 -17.02 -3.71 -12.30
C ARG A 46 -15.96 -4.81 -12.41
N GLY A 47 -16.31 -5.92 -13.06
CA GLY A 47 -15.43 -7.07 -13.29
C GLY A 47 -15.54 -8.11 -12.18
N ASP A 48 -14.76 -9.18 -12.31
CA ASP A 48 -14.87 -10.39 -11.48
C ASP A 48 -13.71 -10.53 -10.48
N TRP A 49 -12.94 -9.46 -10.27
CA TRP A 49 -11.87 -9.48 -9.29
C TRP A 49 -12.45 -9.53 -7.88
N SER A 50 -11.93 -10.41 -7.03
CA SER A 50 -12.35 -10.58 -5.63
C SER A 50 -11.14 -10.53 -4.68
N PRO A 51 -10.51 -9.37 -4.50
CA PRO A 51 -9.34 -9.26 -3.61
C PRO A 51 -9.76 -9.35 -2.15
N GLN A 52 -9.03 -10.12 -1.34
CA GLN A 52 -9.25 -10.14 0.11
C GLN A 52 -8.66 -8.90 0.79
N ARG A 53 -7.42 -8.55 0.46
CA ARG A 53 -6.74 -7.37 1.02
C ARG A 53 -6.04 -6.58 -0.08
N LEU A 54 -6.37 -5.29 -0.18
CA LEU A 54 -5.74 -4.35 -1.11
C LEU A 54 -4.95 -3.27 -0.39
N THR A 55 -3.72 -3.03 -0.84
CA THR A 55 -2.88 -1.93 -0.38
C THR A 55 -2.40 -1.10 -1.55
N LEU A 56 -2.31 0.22 -1.31
CA LEU A 56 -1.73 1.18 -2.24
C LEU A 56 -0.63 1.94 -1.50
N ILE A 57 0.58 1.91 -2.04
CA ILE A 57 1.77 2.50 -1.43
C ILE A 57 2.37 3.46 -2.45
N GLN A 58 2.75 4.66 -2.02
CA GLN A 58 3.43 5.64 -2.86
C GLN A 58 4.90 5.79 -2.46
N PHE A 59 5.77 5.83 -3.46
CA PHE A 59 7.17 6.23 -3.36
C PHE A 59 7.41 7.47 -4.22
N ASP A 60 8.41 8.27 -3.87
CA ASP A 60 8.74 9.51 -4.59
C ASP A 60 9.44 9.23 -5.93
N ASP A 61 10.13 8.08 -6.04
CA ASP A 61 10.85 7.62 -7.24
C ASP A 61 10.99 6.09 -7.30
N ALA A 62 11.30 5.58 -8.51
CA ALA A 62 11.43 4.15 -8.79
C ALA A 62 12.68 3.54 -8.12
N ASP A 63 13.76 4.32 -7.99
CA ASP A 63 15.00 3.87 -7.37
C ASP A 63 14.77 3.43 -5.92
N SER A 64 13.89 4.12 -5.18
CA SER A 64 13.50 3.76 -3.82
C SER A 64 12.81 2.38 -3.75
N VAL A 65 11.97 2.08 -4.75
CA VAL A 65 11.33 0.76 -4.87
C VAL A 65 12.37 -0.31 -5.19
N GLU A 66 13.27 -0.04 -6.14
CA GLU A 66 14.32 -0.99 -6.54
C GLU A 66 15.26 -1.30 -5.37
N ALA A 67 15.71 -0.27 -4.65
CA ALA A 67 16.51 -0.42 -3.43
C ALA A 67 15.79 -1.22 -2.34
N MET A 68 14.46 -1.10 -2.22
CA MET A 68 13.67 -1.91 -1.29
C MET A 68 13.70 -3.38 -1.69
N PHE A 69 13.44 -3.70 -2.96
CA PHE A 69 13.43 -5.09 -3.45
C PHE A 69 14.81 -5.75 -3.42
N ASP A 70 15.87 -4.98 -3.56
CA ASP A 70 17.26 -5.47 -3.50
C ASP A 70 17.81 -5.62 -2.06
N SER A 71 17.02 -5.24 -1.04
CA SER A 71 17.46 -5.29 0.36
C SER A 71 17.43 -6.69 0.97
N ASP A 72 18.35 -6.94 1.91
CA ASP A 72 18.33 -8.14 2.75
C ASP A 72 17.05 -8.24 3.60
N GLU A 73 16.47 -7.08 3.95
CA GLU A 73 15.22 -7.00 4.72
C GLU A 73 14.04 -7.53 3.89
N PHE A 74 13.95 -7.16 2.61
CA PHE A 74 12.95 -7.71 1.70
C PHE A 74 13.15 -9.21 1.44
N ALA A 75 14.41 -9.67 1.33
CA ALA A 75 14.68 -11.11 1.20
C ALA A 75 14.12 -11.90 2.39
N ARG A 76 14.34 -11.43 3.63
CA ARG A 76 13.78 -12.03 4.85
C ARG A 76 12.26 -11.91 4.91
N LEU A 77 11.71 -10.79 4.48
CA LEU A 77 10.26 -10.59 4.43
C LEU A 77 9.60 -11.58 3.45
N ARG A 78 10.24 -11.85 2.30
CA ARG A 78 9.77 -12.82 1.31
C ARG A 78 9.81 -14.25 1.85
N GLU A 79 10.82 -14.61 2.64
CA GLU A 79 10.87 -15.90 3.33
C GLU A 79 9.70 -16.05 4.31
N LEU A 80 9.40 -15.01 5.09
CA LEU A 80 8.24 -14.99 5.98
C LEU A 80 6.91 -15.05 5.20
N ALA A 81 6.83 -14.37 4.06
CA ALA A 81 5.64 -14.37 3.22
C ALA A 81 5.31 -15.77 2.68
N ALA A 82 6.34 -16.61 2.49
CA ALA A 82 6.20 -17.95 1.94
C ALA A 82 5.37 -18.85 2.88
N GLY A 83 4.10 -19.09 2.49
CA GLY A 83 3.16 -19.87 3.28
C GLY A 83 2.29 -19.06 4.24
N THR A 84 2.47 -17.74 4.31
CA THR A 84 1.62 -16.83 5.08
C THR A 84 0.66 -16.05 4.20
N VAL A 85 1.15 -15.52 3.08
CA VAL A 85 0.35 -14.75 2.13
C VAL A 85 0.64 -15.17 0.69
N GLN A 86 -0.38 -15.04 -0.16
CA GLN A 86 -0.24 -15.17 -1.60
C GLN A 86 -0.88 -13.98 -2.28
N GLY A 87 -0.36 -13.57 -3.44
CA GLY A 87 -0.94 -12.42 -4.11
C GLY A 87 -0.10 -11.81 -5.20
N ASN A 88 -0.56 -10.65 -5.64
CA ASN A 88 0.09 -9.84 -6.65
C ASN A 88 0.61 -8.56 -6.02
N LEU A 89 1.80 -8.13 -6.44
CA LEU A 89 2.37 -6.83 -6.15
C LEU A 89 2.81 -6.21 -7.47
N VAL A 90 2.27 -5.04 -7.78
CA VAL A 90 2.46 -4.39 -9.09
C VAL A 90 2.98 -2.98 -8.87
N ARG A 91 4.09 -2.63 -9.53
CA ARG A 91 4.58 -1.25 -9.64
C ARG A 91 3.87 -0.54 -10.79
N VAL A 92 3.39 0.67 -10.52
CA VAL A 92 2.78 1.57 -11.49
C VAL A 92 3.54 2.89 -11.42
N ASP A 93 4.25 3.21 -12.48
CA ASP A 93 4.91 4.49 -12.64
C ASP A 93 3.84 5.54 -12.96
N ASP A 94 3.80 6.64 -12.20
CA ASP A 94 2.82 7.71 -12.43
C ASP A 94 3.20 8.43 -13.75
N ASP A 95 2.33 8.33 -14.75
CA ASP A 95 2.38 9.21 -15.91
C ASP A 95 1.90 10.63 -15.53
N GLU A 96 2.11 11.64 -16.37
CA GLU A 96 1.56 12.99 -16.12
C GLU A 96 0.02 12.95 -15.97
N VAL A 97 -0.47 12.84 -14.73
CA VAL A 97 -1.89 13.03 -14.42
C VAL A 97 -2.22 14.51 -14.65
N PRO A 98 -3.16 14.85 -15.55
CA PRO A 98 -3.50 16.24 -15.83
C PRO A 98 -3.84 16.99 -14.54
N ALA A 99 -3.26 18.19 -14.35
CA ALA A 99 -3.35 18.96 -13.11
C ALA A 99 -4.78 19.16 -12.56
N LYS A 100 -5.79 19.12 -13.43
CA LYS A 100 -7.23 19.18 -13.09
C LYS A 100 -7.74 17.98 -12.24
N GLN A 101 -7.00 16.88 -12.17
CA GLN A 101 -7.35 15.66 -11.44
C GLN A 101 -6.56 15.46 -10.13
N ARG A 102 -5.52 16.26 -9.87
CA ARG A 102 -4.83 16.32 -8.58
C ARG A 102 -5.78 17.00 -7.58
N SER A 103 -6.52 16.22 -6.81
CA SER A 103 -7.68 16.67 -6.05
C SER A 103 -7.41 17.84 -5.11
N ARG A 104 -8.34 18.80 -5.11
CA ARG A 104 -8.65 19.74 -4.03
C ARG A 104 -8.81 18.97 -2.72
N THR A 105 -7.86 19.09 -1.80
CA THR A 105 -8.07 18.69 -0.40
C THR A 105 -9.28 19.47 0.14
N PRO A 106 -10.35 18.82 0.64
CA PRO A 106 -11.31 19.52 1.47
C PRO A 106 -10.59 19.79 2.80
N SER A 107 -10.15 21.03 3.04
CA SER A 107 -9.70 21.43 4.37
C SER A 107 -10.93 21.41 5.30
N GLY A 108 -11.14 20.28 5.97
CA GLY A 108 -12.20 20.12 6.95
C GLY A 108 -11.91 20.93 8.22
N THR A 109 -12.21 22.22 8.21
CA THR A 109 -12.42 22.97 9.47
C THR A 109 -13.88 22.84 9.86
N ARG A 110 -14.27 21.71 10.46
CA ARG A 110 -15.57 21.60 11.13
C ARG A 110 -15.43 22.15 12.55
N ARG A 111 -15.54 23.49 12.70
CA ARG A 111 -15.80 24.11 14.01
C ARG A 111 -17.22 23.73 14.42
N GLY A 112 -17.36 22.84 15.40
CA GLY A 112 -18.64 22.58 16.06
C GLY A 112 -19.12 23.81 16.85
N PRO A 113 -20.44 24.05 16.98
CA PRO A 113 -20.95 25.15 17.77
C PRO A 113 -20.81 24.84 19.27
N SER A 114 -20.27 25.82 19.99
CA SER A 114 -20.33 25.93 21.45
C SER A 114 -21.79 25.91 21.90
N ALA A 115 -22.15 24.92 22.72
CA ALA A 115 -23.41 24.92 23.45
C ALA A 115 -23.16 25.42 24.88
N ARG A 116 -24.00 26.36 25.29
CA ARG A 116 -24.09 27.00 26.61
C ARG A 116 -24.80 26.10 27.61
#